data_AF-A0A1I4FSU5-F1
#
_entry.id   AF-A0A1I4FSU5-F1
#
_cell.length_a   1.000
_cell.length_b   1.000
_cell.length_c   1.000
_cell.angle_alpha   90.00
_cell.angle_beta   90.00
_cell.angle_gamma   90.00
#
_symmetry.space_group_name_H-M   'P 1'
#
loop_
_entity.id
_entity.type
_entity.pdbx_description
1 polymer ?
#
loop_
_entity_poly.entity_id
_entity_poly.type
_entity_poly.pdbx_seq_one_letter_code
_entity_poly.pdbx_strand_id
1 'polypeptide(L)' 'MKYRQNNSIEVSAAKASISRATAYRIEKEARLPSQSRPPRNIAKVHPG' A
#
# COMPACT_ATOMS: atom_id res chain seq x y z
N MET A 1 11.29 -24.51 -2.26
CA MET A 1 10.84 -23.18 -2.73
C MET A 1 9.33 -23.10 -2.62
N LYS A 2 8.78 -22.21 -1.78
CA LYS A 2 7.32 -22.06 -1.63
C LYS A 2 6.79 -21.30 -2.85
N TYR A 3 5.93 -21.95 -3.64
CA TYR A 3 5.27 -21.32 -4.78
C TYR A 3 4.36 -20.19 -4.27
N ARG A 4 4.74 -18.94 -4.53
CA ARG A 4 3.89 -17.78 -4.22
C ARG A 4 2.70 -17.82 -5.18
N GLN A 5 1.55 -18.23 -4.67
CA GLN A 5 0.31 -18.17 -5.45
C GLN A 5 -0.12 -16.72 -5.57
N ASN A 6 -0.06 -16.19 -6.79
CA ASN A 6 -0.64 -14.90 -7.12
C ASN A 6 -2.13 -15.12 -7.38
N ASN A 7 -2.96 -14.73 -6.41
CA ASN A 7 -4.42 -14.82 -6.55
C ASN A 7 -4.94 -13.57 -7.25
N SER A 8 -5.98 -13.71 -8.07
CA SER A 8 -6.71 -12.56 -8.61
C SER A 8 -7.20 -11.63 -7.49
N ILE A 9 -7.26 -10.32 -7.77
CA ILE A 9 -7.69 -9.27 -6.85
C ILE A 9 -9.02 -9.62 -6.18
N GLU A 10 -9.94 -10.24 -6.93
CA GLU A 10 -11.26 -10.62 -6.42
C GLU A 10 -11.18 -11.71 -5.34
N VAL A 11 -10.33 -12.72 -5.56
CA VAL A 11 -10.09 -13.81 -4.62
C VAL A 11 -9.40 -13.27 -3.36
N SER A 12 -8.42 -12.37 -3.54
CA SER A 12 -7.74 -11.71 -2.43
C SER A 12 -8.69 -10.84 -1.61
N ALA A 13 -9.59 -10.09 -2.27
CA ALA A 13 -10.60 -9.26 -1.62
C ALA A 13 -11.57 -10.10 -0.78
N ALA A 14 -12.08 -11.20 -1.34
CA ALA A 14 -12.97 -12.12 -0.65
C ALA A 14 -12.28 -12.75 0.57
N LYS A 15 -11.03 -13.19 0.42
CA LYS A 15 -10.23 -13.76 1.53
C LYS A 15 -9.95 -12.76 2.65
N ALA A 16 -9.83 -11.49 2.31
CA ALA A 16 -9.60 -10.41 3.27
C ALA A 16 -10.89 -9.77 3.83
N SER A 17 -12.07 -10.22 3.39
CA SER A 17 -13.37 -9.65 3.77
C SER A 17 -13.49 -8.15 3.49
N ILE A 18 -12.95 -7.70 2.35
CA ILE A 18 -13.02 -6.30 1.89
C ILE A 18 -13.71 -6.22 0.52
N SER A 19 -14.22 -5.05 0.18
CA SER A 19 -14.82 -4.82 -1.15
C SER A 19 -13.77 -4.87 -2.26
N ARG A 20 -14.18 -5.32 -3.46
CA ARG A 20 -13.32 -5.32 -4.65
C ARG A 20 -12.76 -3.92 -4.94
N ALA A 21 -13.59 -2.87 -4.79
CA ALA A 21 -13.16 -1.49 -4.97
C ALA A 21 -12.01 -1.08 -4.03
N THR A 22 -12.00 -1.58 -2.79
CA THR A 22 -10.89 -1.35 -1.85
C THR A 22 -9.65 -2.13 -2.24
N ALA A 23 -9.80 -3.39 -2.68
CA ALA A 23 -8.69 -4.19 -3.17
C ALA A 23 -8.01 -3.57 -4.41
N TYR A 24 -8.79 -3.09 -5.39
CA TYR A 24 -8.25 -2.36 -6.55
C TYR A 24 -7.52 -1.07 -6.16
N ARG A 25 -8.00 -0.36 -5.13
CA ARG A 25 -7.29 0.82 -4.60
C ARG A 25 -5.96 0.44 -3.97
N ILE A 26 -5.90 -0.63 -3.18
CA ILE A 26 -4.64 -1.10 -2.55
C ILE A 26 -3.65 -1.59 -3.61
N GLU A 27 -4.12 -2.24 -4.67
CA GLU A 27 -3.26 -2.67 -5.78
C GLU A 27 -2.69 -1.48 -6.55
N LYS A 28 -3.53 -0.49 -6.87
CA LYS A 28 -3.09 0.74 -7.57
C LYS A 28 -2.22 1.63 -6.70
N GLU A 29 -2.54 1.71 -5.41
CA GLU A 29 -1.86 2.54 -4.42
C GLU A 29 -1.44 1.65 -3.24
N ALA A 30 -0.27 1.03 -3.38
CA ALA A 30 0.34 0.23 -2.32
C ALA A 30 0.74 1.06 -1.09
N ARG A 31 0.56 2.38 -1.12
CA ARG A 31 0.88 3.29 -0.03
C ARG A 31 -0.40 3.65 0.72
N LEU A 32 -0.32 3.60 2.04
CA LEU A 32 -1.40 4.11 2.88
C LEU A 32 -1.58 5.63 2.63
N PRO A 33 -2.80 6.17 2.76
CA PRO A 33 -3.02 7.62 2.65
C PRO A 33 -2.16 8.47 3.61
N SER A 34 -1.69 7.88 4.71
CA SER A 34 -0.73 8.49 5.63
C SER A 34 0.70 8.56 5.08
N GLN A 35 1.05 7.67 4.14
CA GLN A 35 2.36 7.54 3.47
C GLN A 35 2.41 8.25 2.12
N SER A 36 1.30 8.78 1.61
CA SER A 36 1.28 9.62 0.41
C SER A 36 1.77 11.05 0.67
N ARG A 37 1.84 11.47 1.95
CA ARG A 37 2.42 12.76 2.31
C ARG A 37 3.93 12.72 2.01
N PRO A 38 4.45 13.63 1.17
CA PRO A 38 5.89 13.74 0.99
C PRO A 38 6.54 13.99 2.35
N PRO A 39 7.76 13.48 2.60
CA PRO A 39 8.48 13.78 3.82
C PRO A 39 8.51 15.30 3.99
N ARG A 40 7.93 15.78 5.08
CA ARG A 40 7.98 17.20 5.44
C ARG A 40 9.44 17.60 5.43
N ASN A 41 9.82 18.61 4.65
CA ASN A 41 11.18 19.09 4.53
C ASN A 41 11.77 19.33 5.92
N ILE A 42 12.49 18.34 6.44
CA ILE A 42 13.26 18.47 7.67
C ILE A 42 14.50 19.21 7.18
N ALA A 43 14.49 20.54 7.28
CA ALA A 43 15.69 21.31 7.06
C ALA A 43 16.75 20.71 7.99
N LYS A 44 17.79 20.11 7.41
CA LYS A 44 18.96 19.69 8.17
C LYS A 44 19.47 20.95 8.86
N VAL A 45 19.22 21.06 10.16
CA VAL A 45 19.81 22.10 10.99
C VAL A 45 21.32 21.84 10.91
N HIS A 46 22.05 22.67 10.17
CA HIS A 46 23.49 22.69 10.18
C HIS A 46 23.93 23.27 11.54
N PRO A 47 24.66 22.52 12.39
CA PRO A 47 25.33 23.12 13.52
C PRO A 47 26.55 23.88 12.98
N GLY A 48 26.57 25.19 13.20
CA GLY A 48 27.76 26.04 13.11
C GLY A 48 28.46 26.11 14.45
#